data_AF-A0A0G1T948-F1
#
_entry.id   AF-A0A0G1T948-F1
#
_cell.length_a   1.000
_cell.length_b   1.000
_cell.length_c   1.000
_cell.angle_alpha   90.00
_cell.angle_beta   90.00
_cell.angle_gamma   90.00
#
_symmetry.space_group_name_H-M   'P 1'
#
loop_
_entity.id
_entity.type
_entity.pdbx_description
1 polymer ?
#
loop_
_entity_poly.entity_id
_entity_poly.type
_entity_poly.pdbx_seq_one_letter_code
_entity_poly.pdbx_strand_id
1 'polypeptide(L)'
;MAQEFSQKSKILFRPKRLEKKQRSKRKKIIVGALFLIIFAGIIYFFFFSPVFQIKNAGIIASEKNISPDLVAQVKKATEDFFKTRYFFVRKDNLFIFQENELKDYLVSKFLEISDAKIERSSEKNLAEREIKIYLTKREMAAICGRNR
;
A
#
# COMPACT_ATOMS: atom_id res chain seq x y z
N MET A 1 72.82 -26.80 40.55
CA MET A 1 72.75 -25.92 39.36
C MET A 1 71.57 -26.39 38.53
N ALA A 2 70.37 -25.92 38.85
CA ALA A 2 69.77 -24.70 38.31
C ALA A 2 69.03 -24.96 36.99
N GLN A 3 67.85 -25.59 37.04
CA GLN A 3 66.93 -25.60 35.89
C GLN A 3 65.45 -25.88 36.22
N GLU A 4 65.01 -25.83 37.48
CA GLU A 4 63.59 -26.08 37.83
C GLU A 4 62.71 -24.81 37.93
N PHE A 5 63.24 -23.61 37.69
CA PHE A 5 62.51 -22.37 37.99
C PHE A 5 61.78 -21.70 36.83
N SER A 6 61.76 -22.27 35.62
CA SER A 6 61.18 -21.62 34.43
C SER A 6 59.85 -22.21 33.95
N GLN A 7 59.01 -22.72 34.84
CA GLN A 7 57.64 -23.14 34.49
C GLN A 7 56.52 -22.43 35.26
N LYS A 8 56.86 -21.44 36.09
CA LYS A 8 55.86 -20.60 36.76
C LYS A 8 55.66 -19.31 35.97
N SER A 9 54.40 -19.03 35.63
CA SER A 9 53.87 -17.74 35.21
C SER A 9 53.80 -17.39 33.71
N LYS A 10 53.42 -18.33 32.84
CA LYS A 10 52.49 -17.93 31.76
C LYS A 10 51.09 -17.88 32.34
N ILE A 11 50.86 -16.89 33.21
CA ILE A 11 49.53 -16.47 33.60
C ILE A 11 48.87 -16.08 32.28
N LEU A 12 48.01 -16.96 31.76
CA LEU A 12 47.08 -16.67 30.69
C LEU A 12 46.25 -15.47 31.14
N PHE A 13 46.72 -14.27 30.79
CA PHE A 13 45.91 -13.07 30.79
C PHE A 13 44.83 -13.28 29.72
N ARG A 14 43.78 -14.05 30.05
CA ARG A 14 42.53 -14.01 29.31
C ARG A 14 41.98 -12.61 29.53
N PRO A 15 41.92 -11.74 28.50
CA PRO A 15 41.36 -10.42 28.67
C PRO A 15 39.84 -10.55 28.83
N LYS A 16 39.37 -10.82 30.06
CA LYS A 16 37.94 -10.79 30.44
C LYS A 16 37.25 -9.49 29.99
N ARG A 17 38.01 -8.41 29.79
CA ARG A 17 37.54 -7.13 29.23
C ARG A 17 37.14 -7.21 27.74
N LEU A 18 37.78 -8.03 26.91
CA LEU A 18 37.41 -8.19 25.49
C LEU A 18 36.10 -8.97 25.33
N GLU A 19 35.87 -10.00 26.15
CA GLU A 19 34.61 -10.77 26.14
C GLU A 19 33.40 -9.92 26.56
N LYS A 20 33.54 -9.05 27.57
CA LYS A 20 32.46 -8.11 27.97
C LYS A 20 32.11 -7.13 26.83
N LYS A 21 33.10 -6.62 26.11
CA LYS A 21 32.91 -5.68 24.98
C LYS A 21 32.25 -6.37 23.78
N GLN A 22 32.63 -7.62 23.46
CA GLN A 22 31.98 -8.41 22.41
C GLN A 22 30.54 -8.82 22.77
N ARG A 23 30.25 -9.21 24.03
CA ARG A 23 28.89 -9.53 24.47
C ARG A 23 27.93 -8.33 24.35
N SER A 24 28.42 -7.12 24.67
CA SER A 24 27.64 -5.88 24.47
C SER A 24 27.32 -5.62 23.00
N LYS A 25 28.30 -5.79 22.09
CA LYS A 25 28.08 -5.63 20.64
C LYS A 25 27.09 -6.67 20.10
N ARG A 26 27.20 -7.93 20.49
CA ARG A 26 26.26 -9.00 20.10
C ARG A 26 24.84 -8.72 20.61
N LYS A 27 24.68 -8.25 21.85
CA LYS A 27 23.37 -7.83 22.38
C LYS A 27 22.76 -6.69 21.56
N LYS A 28 23.55 -5.68 21.15
CA LYS A 28 23.07 -4.59 20.30
C LYS A 28 22.61 -5.09 18.92
N ILE A 29 23.33 -6.03 18.32
CA ILE A 29 22.94 -6.64 17.03
C ILE A 29 21.63 -7.42 17.19
N ILE A 30 21.50 -8.23 18.24
CA ILE A 30 20.29 -9.01 18.51
C ILE A 30 19.09 -8.08 18.73
N VAL A 31 19.23 -7.04 19.56
CA VAL A 31 18.17 -6.05 19.78
C VAL A 31 17.83 -5.29 18.49
N GLY A 32 18.81 -4.94 17.67
CA GLY A 32 18.59 -4.31 16.37
C GLY A 32 17.84 -5.21 15.38
N ALA A 33 18.17 -6.49 15.33
CA ALA A 33 17.46 -7.48 14.51
C ALA A 33 16.01 -7.67 15.01
N LEU A 34 15.81 -7.73 16.33
CA LEU A 34 14.48 -7.83 16.94
C LEU A 34 13.62 -6.59 16.63
N PHE A 35 14.23 -5.40 16.69
CA PHE A 35 13.58 -4.16 16.28
C PHE A 35 13.18 -4.17 14.80
N LEU A 36 14.05 -4.65 13.90
CA LEU A 36 13.74 -4.78 12.48
C LEU A 36 12.57 -5.73 12.22
N ILE A 37 12.50 -6.86 12.93
CA ILE A 37 11.39 -7.82 12.81
C ILE A 37 10.07 -7.17 13.25
N ILE A 38 10.07 -6.48 14.39
CA ILE A 38 8.89 -5.76 14.89
C ILE A 38 8.47 -4.68 13.88
N PHE A 39 9.43 -3.91 13.38
CA PHE A 39 9.18 -2.85 12.41
C PHE A 39 8.60 -3.40 11.09
N ALA A 40 9.15 -4.51 10.59
CA ALA A 40 8.61 -5.21 9.42
C ALA A 40 7.19 -5.74 9.69
N GLY A 41 6.92 -6.26 10.89
CA GLY A 41 5.59 -6.71 11.30
C GLY A 41 4.57 -5.57 11.33
N ILE A 42 4.97 -4.40 11.82
CA ILE A 42 4.14 -3.19 11.81
C ILE A 42 3.82 -2.78 10.37
N ILE A 43 4.83 -2.67 9.50
CA ILE A 43 4.64 -2.36 8.09
C ILE A 43 3.68 -3.36 7.44
N TYR A 44 3.90 -4.66 7.65
CA TYR A 44 3.02 -5.70 7.13
C TYR A 44 1.58 -5.52 7.59
N PHE A 45 1.37 -5.19 8.87
CA PHE A 45 0.04 -4.89 9.40
C PHE A 45 -0.62 -3.72 8.68
N PHE A 46 0.08 -2.61 8.41
CA PHE A 46 -0.52 -1.49 7.69
C PHE A 46 -0.89 -1.81 6.24
N PHE A 47 -0.10 -2.64 5.55
CA PHE A 47 -0.33 -2.94 4.13
C PHE A 47 -1.23 -4.14 3.86
N PHE A 48 -1.23 -5.16 4.72
CA PHE A 48 -2.00 -6.39 4.50
C PHE A 48 -3.23 -6.52 5.42
N SER A 49 -3.38 -5.65 6.42
CA SER A 49 -4.55 -5.71 7.30
C SER A 49 -5.83 -5.30 6.55
N PRO A 50 -6.94 -6.04 6.74
CA PRO A 50 -8.27 -5.64 6.24
C PRO A 50 -8.75 -4.33 6.88
N VAL A 51 -8.09 -3.85 7.94
CA VAL A 51 -8.36 -2.55 8.56
C VAL A 51 -7.97 -1.38 7.65
N PHE A 52 -7.23 -1.57 6.57
CA PHE A 52 -6.91 -0.48 5.63
C PHE A 52 -7.49 -0.68 4.22
N GLN A 53 -8.36 -1.67 4.05
CA GLN A 53 -9.06 -1.91 2.78
C GLN A 53 -10.30 -1.03 2.67
N ILE A 54 -10.51 -0.47 1.48
CA ILE A 54 -11.72 0.24 1.04
C ILE A 54 -12.85 -0.79 0.95
N LYS A 55 -13.97 -0.53 1.66
CA LYS A 55 -15.07 -1.49 1.75
C LYS A 55 -16.13 -1.28 0.69
N ASN A 56 -16.39 -0.03 0.34
CA ASN A 56 -17.54 0.36 -0.47
C ASN A 56 -17.10 1.43 -1.49
N ALA A 57 -17.40 1.21 -2.77
CA ALA A 57 -17.33 2.23 -3.80
C ALA A 57 -18.77 2.58 -4.21
N GLY A 58 -19.23 3.75 -3.77
CA GLY A 58 -20.49 4.33 -4.20
C GLY A 58 -20.28 5.08 -5.50
N ILE A 59 -21.01 4.72 -6.55
CA ILE A 59 -20.98 5.45 -7.83
C ILE A 59 -22.15 6.42 -7.82
N ILE A 60 -21.85 7.71 -7.96
CA ILE A 60 -22.84 8.78 -8.05
C ILE A 60 -22.79 9.29 -9.49
N ALA A 61 -23.79 8.97 -10.29
CA ALA A 61 -23.94 9.57 -11.62
C ALA A 61 -24.26 11.06 -11.43
N SER A 62 -23.39 11.96 -11.90
CA SER A 62 -23.62 13.41 -11.73
C SER A 62 -24.70 13.93 -12.68
N GLU A 63 -24.96 13.21 -13.78
CA GLU A 63 -25.96 13.55 -14.78
C GLU A 63 -27.11 12.54 -14.83
N LYS A 64 -28.34 13.05 -15.01
CA LYS A 64 -29.58 12.27 -15.11
C LYS A 64 -29.67 11.32 -16.32
N ASN A 65 -28.72 11.36 -17.25
CA ASN A 65 -28.76 10.64 -18.53
C ASN A 65 -27.72 9.52 -18.68
N ILE A 66 -27.17 9.03 -17.57
CA ILE A 66 -26.30 7.85 -17.56
C ILE A 66 -27.18 6.60 -17.44
N SER A 67 -26.99 5.63 -18.35
CA SER A 67 -27.77 4.40 -18.33
C SER A 67 -27.44 3.57 -17.07
N PRO A 68 -28.43 2.92 -16.44
CA PRO A 68 -28.18 2.09 -15.26
C PRO A 68 -27.23 0.91 -15.57
N ASP A 69 -27.21 0.46 -16.83
CA ASP A 69 -26.28 -0.56 -17.30
C ASP A 69 -24.82 -0.06 -17.28
N LEU A 70 -24.56 1.17 -17.74
CA LEU A 70 -23.21 1.77 -17.67
C LEU A 70 -22.74 1.88 -16.21
N VAL A 71 -23.62 2.27 -15.28
CA VAL A 71 -23.29 2.33 -13.86
C VAL A 71 -22.89 0.95 -13.31
N ALA A 72 -23.61 -0.11 -13.70
CA ALA A 72 -23.27 -1.48 -13.30
C ALA A 72 -21.93 -1.94 -13.89
N GLN A 73 -21.66 -1.60 -15.15
CA GLN A 73 -20.37 -1.90 -15.80
C GLN A 73 -19.21 -1.17 -15.13
N VAL A 74 -19.38 0.12 -14.80
CA VAL A 74 -18.36 0.92 -14.08
C VAL A 74 -18.13 0.36 -12.68
N LYS A 75 -19.19 -0.06 -11.98
CA LYS A 75 -19.07 -0.73 -10.68
C LYS A 75 -18.20 -1.98 -10.77
N LYS A 76 -18.51 -2.85 -11.72
CA LYS A 76 -17.74 -4.07 -11.95
C LYS A 76 -16.29 -3.78 -12.33
N ALA A 77 -16.05 -2.80 -13.20
CA ALA A 77 -14.70 -2.39 -13.57
C ALA A 77 -13.90 -1.84 -12.39
N THR A 78 -14.55 -1.09 -11.49
CA THR A 78 -13.94 -0.57 -10.26
C THR A 78 -13.59 -1.71 -9.30
N GLU A 79 -14.48 -2.68 -9.11
CA GLU A 79 -14.21 -3.88 -8.30
C GLU A 79 -13.06 -4.71 -8.88
N ASP A 80 -12.98 -4.85 -10.20
CA ASP A 80 -11.88 -5.56 -10.86
C ASP A 80 -10.56 -4.80 -10.71
N PHE A 81 -10.57 -3.47 -10.80
CA PHE A 81 -9.39 -2.65 -10.51
C PHE A 81 -8.89 -2.86 -9.08
N PHE A 82 -9.79 -2.91 -8.09
CA PHE A 82 -9.45 -3.19 -6.70
C PHE A 82 -8.93 -4.61 -6.43
N LYS A 83 -9.30 -5.59 -7.28
CA LYS A 83 -8.74 -6.95 -7.22
C LYS A 83 -7.32 -7.02 -7.78
N THR A 84 -6.92 -6.08 -8.65
CA THR A 84 -5.54 -6.02 -9.12
C THR A 84 -4.57 -5.75 -7.98
N ARG A 85 -3.36 -6.30 -8.10
CA ARG A 85 -2.30 -6.16 -7.09
C ARG A 85 -1.18 -5.31 -7.64
N TYR A 86 -0.67 -4.42 -6.81
CA TYR A 86 0.61 -3.78 -7.02
C TYR A 86 1.67 -4.54 -6.22
N PHE A 87 2.57 -5.22 -6.92
CA PHE A 87 3.57 -6.14 -6.37
C PHE A 87 2.93 -7.33 -5.61
N PHE A 88 2.59 -7.16 -4.33
CA PHE A 88 1.87 -8.15 -3.53
C PHE A 88 0.66 -7.59 -2.77
N VAL A 89 0.45 -6.28 -2.82
CA VAL A 89 -0.60 -5.61 -2.07
C VAL A 89 -1.76 -5.27 -3.02
N ARG A 90 -2.99 -5.47 -2.56
CA ARG A 90 -4.19 -5.16 -3.34
C ARG A 90 -4.37 -3.64 -3.48
N LYS A 91 -4.88 -3.19 -4.62
CA LYS A 91 -5.13 -1.76 -4.90
C LYS A 91 -6.30 -1.16 -4.11
N ASP A 92 -7.06 -1.99 -3.40
CA ASP A 92 -8.10 -1.56 -2.45
C ASP A 92 -7.54 -1.07 -1.10
N ASN A 93 -6.21 -1.10 -0.89
CA ASN A 93 -5.62 -0.51 0.29
C ASN A 93 -5.58 1.03 0.20
N LEU A 94 -6.08 1.72 1.23
CA LEU A 94 -6.09 3.18 1.38
C LEU A 94 -4.75 3.86 1.11
N PHE A 95 -3.63 3.21 1.42
CA PHE A 95 -2.28 3.76 1.24
C PHE A 95 -1.72 3.58 -0.18
N ILE A 96 -2.26 2.62 -0.94
CA ILE A 96 -1.80 2.30 -2.30
C ILE A 96 -2.78 2.83 -3.33
N PHE A 97 -4.04 2.99 -2.96
CA PHE A 97 -5.08 3.50 -3.82
C PHE A 97 -4.74 4.90 -4.32
N GLN A 98 -4.58 5.01 -5.64
CA GLN A 98 -4.39 6.28 -6.34
C GLN A 98 -5.65 6.64 -7.11
N GLU A 99 -6.19 7.82 -6.82
CA GLU A 99 -7.40 8.34 -7.46
C GLU A 99 -7.16 8.56 -8.96
N ASN A 100 -6.01 9.12 -9.32
CA ASN A 100 -5.66 9.39 -10.71
C ASN A 100 -5.58 8.09 -11.54
N GLU A 101 -5.00 7.02 -11.00
CA GLU A 101 -4.96 5.72 -11.71
C GLU A 101 -6.35 5.15 -11.97
N LEU A 102 -7.26 5.24 -10.98
CA LEU A 102 -8.63 4.77 -11.16
C LEU A 102 -9.38 5.66 -12.16
N LYS A 103 -9.20 6.97 -12.10
CA LYS A 103 -9.76 7.93 -13.06
C LYS A 103 -9.33 7.60 -14.49
N ASP A 104 -8.02 7.47 -14.72
CA ASP A 104 -7.47 7.16 -16.03
C ASP A 104 -7.90 5.78 -16.52
N TYR A 105 -8.01 4.79 -15.62
CA TYR A 105 -8.55 3.47 -15.93
C TYR A 105 -10.01 3.51 -16.37
N LEU A 106 -10.86 4.31 -15.71
CA LEU A 106 -12.27 4.44 -16.05
C LEU A 106 -12.47 5.19 -17.37
N VAL A 107 -11.76 6.30 -17.59
CA VAL A 107 -11.84 7.10 -18.83
C VAL A 107 -11.30 6.32 -20.03
N SER A 108 -10.24 5.53 -19.86
CA SER A 108 -9.70 4.70 -20.95
C SER A 108 -10.58 3.50 -21.29
N LYS A 109 -11.26 2.91 -20.30
CA LYS A 109 -12.12 1.73 -20.50
C LYS A 109 -13.50 2.08 -21.05
N PHE A 110 -14.04 3.25 -20.70
CA PHE A 110 -15.37 3.69 -21.11
C PHE A 110 -15.31 4.99 -21.91
N LEU A 111 -15.48 4.87 -23.24
CA LEU A 111 -15.41 6.01 -24.16
C LEU A 111 -16.49 7.08 -23.94
N GLU A 112 -17.59 6.67 -23.29
CA GLU A 112 -18.76 7.49 -22.95
C GLU A 112 -18.53 8.41 -21.73
N ILE A 113 -17.46 8.19 -20.97
CA ILE A 113 -17.12 8.95 -19.77
C ILE A 113 -16.06 9.98 -20.15
N SER A 114 -16.34 11.27 -19.95
CA SER A 114 -15.38 12.35 -20.19
C SER A 114 -14.44 12.54 -19.01
N ASP A 115 -15.01 12.50 -17.82
CA ASP A 115 -14.28 12.68 -16.57
C ASP A 115 -14.89 11.84 -15.45
N ALA A 116 -14.04 11.35 -14.56
CA ALA A 116 -14.40 10.66 -13.33
C ALA A 116 -13.76 11.43 -12.17
N LYS A 117 -14.58 12.16 -11.41
CA LYS A 117 -14.12 12.82 -10.18
C LYS A 117 -14.29 11.84 -9.03
N ILE A 118 -13.19 11.47 -8.40
CA ILE A 118 -13.20 10.55 -7.27
C ILE A 118 -13.06 11.38 -6.01
N GLU A 119 -14.05 11.32 -5.14
CA GLU A 119 -13.97 11.92 -3.82
C GLU A 119 -13.89 10.80 -2.78
N ARG A 120 -12.81 10.80 -2.00
CA ARG A 120 -12.82 10.05 -0.74
C ARG A 120 -13.84 10.72 0.16
N SER A 121 -14.80 9.95 0.69
CA SER A 121 -15.74 10.45 1.67
C SER A 121 -14.98 10.79 2.96
N SER A 122 -14.41 11.99 3.01
CA SER A 122 -13.76 12.55 4.19
C SER A 122 -14.84 13.19 5.05
N GLU A 123 -14.94 12.78 6.32
CA GLU A 123 -14.45 13.61 7.43
C GLU A 123 -14.97 13.11 8.79
N LYS A 124 -16.02 12.27 8.84
CA LYS A 124 -16.63 11.86 10.13
C LYS A 124 -16.54 10.38 10.48
N ASN A 125 -16.37 9.49 9.50
CA ASN A 125 -16.33 8.04 9.74
C ASN A 125 -15.20 7.34 8.96
N LEU A 126 -14.00 7.25 9.56
CA LEU A 126 -12.94 6.34 9.09
C LEU A 126 -13.40 4.86 9.00
N ALA A 127 -14.54 4.54 9.60
CA ALA A 127 -15.16 3.21 9.61
C ALA A 127 -15.86 2.85 8.29
N GLU A 128 -16.41 3.84 7.58
CA GLU A 128 -17.22 3.61 6.36
C GLU A 128 -16.33 3.32 5.14
N ARG A 129 -15.16 3.99 5.04
CA ARG A 129 -14.17 3.77 3.97
C ARG A 129 -14.82 3.72 2.59
N GLU A 130 -15.66 4.72 2.35
CA GLU A 130 -16.45 4.88 1.15
C GLU A 130 -15.75 5.80 0.15
N ILE A 131 -15.65 5.34 -1.09
CA ILE A 131 -15.23 6.16 -2.22
C ILE A 131 -16.47 6.55 -3.01
N LYS A 132 -16.65 7.84 -3.25
CA LYS A 132 -17.69 8.36 -4.13
C LYS A 132 -17.09 8.66 -5.50
N ILE A 133 -17.61 8.01 -6.52
CA ILE A 133 -17.15 8.20 -7.91
C ILE A 133 -18.22 8.99 -8.64
N TYR A 134 -17.90 10.23 -8.99
CA TYR A 134 -18.75 11.11 -9.79
C TYR A 134 -18.39 10.96 -11.26
N LEU A 135 -19.35 10.47 -12.05
CA LEU A 135 -19.17 10.30 -13.48
C LEU A 135 -19.77 11.48 -14.25
N THR A 136 -18.99 12.03 -15.17
CA THR A 136 -19.43 13.03 -16.15
C THR A 136 -19.47 12.37 -17.52
N LYS A 137 -20.60 12.51 -18.24
CA LYS A 137 -20.74 11.95 -19.58
C LYS A 137 -19.94 12.79 -20.56
N ARG A 138 -19.38 12.16 -21.58
CA ARG A 138 -18.79 12.88 -22.71
C ARG A 138 -19.93 13.44 -23.55
N GLU A 139 -20.03 14.78 -23.60
CA GLU A 139 -20.81 15.44 -24.62
C GLU A 139 -20.21 15.05 -25.97
N MET A 140 -20.96 14.26 -26.75
CA MET A 140 -20.60 14.03 -28.14
C MET A 140 -20.81 15.34 -28.88
N ALA A 141 -19.76 16.16 -28.97
CA ALA A 141 -19.68 17.17 -30.01
C ALA A 141 -19.80 16.39 -31.33
N ALA A 142 -20.94 16.54 -32.00
CA ALA A 142 -21.22 15.87 -33.25
C ALA A 142 -20.12 16.22 -34.26
N ILE A 143 -19.13 15.34 -34.43
CA ILE A 143 -18.18 15.46 -35.52
C ILE A 143 -18.90 14.98 -36.77
N CYS A 144 -19.46 15.99 -37.44
CA CYS A 144 -19.80 16.12 -38.84
C CYS A 144 -19.26 14.98 -39.73
N GLY A 145 -20.14 14.04 -40.07
CA GLY A 145 -20.02 13.30 -41.32
C GLY A 145 -20.16 14.27 -42.48
N ARG A 146 -19.07 14.92 -42.88
CA ARG A 146 -19.00 15.67 -44.14
C ARG A 146 -18.80 14.66 -45.27
N ASN A 147 -19.89 14.43 -45.99
CA ASN A 147 -20.06 13.80 -47.31
C ASN A 147 -18.81 13.29 -48.04
N ARG A 148 -18.91 12.05 -48.52
CA ARG A 148 -18.47 11.69 -49.88
C ARG A 148 -19.63 11.09 -50.64
#